data_AF-A0A4Q2M202-F1
#
_entry.id   AF-A0A4Q2M202-F1
#
_cell.length_a   1.000
_cell.length_b   1.000
_cell.length_c   1.000
_cell.angle_alpha   90.00
_cell.angle_beta   90.00
_cell.angle_gamma   90.00
#
_symmetry.space_group_name_H-M   'P 1'
#
loop_
_entity.id
_entity.type
_entity.pdbx_description
1 polymer ?
#
loop_
_entity_poly.entity_id
_entity_poly.type
_entity_poly.pdbx_seq_one_letter_code
_entity_poly.pdbx_strand_id
1 'polypeptide(L)'
;MTDTLTVWTTTRGVPERIFWRGRRWNVIDIPTPLHGEAIDVPDLITHPPMRRIGWRFTVRTPDHSDVRLIDVRHDGEHWSLIRDLG
;
A
#
# COMPACT_ATOMS: atom_id res chain seq x y z
N MET A 1 -3.08 5.10 15.22
CA MET A 1 -3.55 3.73 14.90
C MET A 1 -3.45 3.57 13.41
N THR A 2 -2.75 2.54 12.94
CA THR A 2 -2.63 2.23 11.51
C THR A 2 -3.86 1.45 11.10
N ASP A 3 -4.60 1.91 10.09
CA ASP A 3 -5.83 1.25 9.64
C ASP A 3 -5.46 0.03 8.80
N THR A 4 -6.07 -1.13 9.06
CA THR A 4 -5.79 -2.35 8.30
C THR A 4 -6.71 -2.43 7.09
N LEU A 5 -6.19 -2.92 5.97
CA LEU A 5 -6.99 -3.16 4.78
C LEU A 5 -6.63 -4.50 4.15
N THR A 6 -7.56 -5.05 3.36
CA THR A 6 -7.25 -6.16 2.46
C THR A 6 -6.87 -5.59 1.10
N VAL A 7 -5.72 -6.00 0.57
CA VAL A 7 -5.29 -5.66 -0.80
C VAL A 7 -5.31 -6.93 -1.64
N TRP A 8 -6.04 -6.90 -2.74
CA TRP A 8 -5.91 -7.89 -3.80
C TRP A 8 -4.88 -7.42 -4.81
N THR A 9 -4.00 -8.33 -5.20
CA THR A 9 -2.90 -8.05 -6.11
C THR A 9 -2.93 -8.94 -7.34
N THR A 10 -2.32 -8.48 -8.42
CA THR A 10 -1.93 -9.32 -9.55
C THR A 10 -1.00 -10.45 -9.13
N THR A 11 -0.72 -11.39 -10.05
CA THR A 11 0.33 -12.40 -9.90
C THR A 11 1.73 -11.82 -9.70
N ARG A 12 1.95 -10.55 -10.05
CA ARG A 12 3.21 -9.82 -9.83
C ARG A 12 3.22 -9.00 -8.52
N GLY A 13 2.16 -9.10 -7.71
CA GLY A 13 2.04 -8.39 -6.44
C GLY A 13 1.70 -6.90 -6.57
N VAL A 14 1.14 -6.48 -7.72
CA VAL A 14 0.69 -5.10 -7.95
C VAL A 14 -0.78 -4.95 -7.49
N PRO A 15 -1.13 -3.93 -6.69
CA PRO A 15 -2.50 -3.72 -6.22
C PRO A 15 -3.52 -3.52 -7.35
N GLU A 16 -4.68 -4.15 -7.24
CA GLU A 16 -5.80 -3.96 -8.18
C GLU A 16 -7.09 -3.53 -7.48
N ARG A 17 -7.32 -4.02 -6.25
CA ARG A 17 -8.55 -3.76 -5.49
C ARG A 17 -8.23 -3.76 -4.01
N ILE A 18 -9.03 -3.04 -3.22
CA ILE A 18 -8.94 -3.10 -1.76
C ILE A 18 -10.31 -3.24 -1.10
N PHE A 19 -10.30 -3.74 0.13
CA PHE A 19 -11.41 -3.64 1.05
C PHE A 19 -10.95 -2.89 2.29
N TRP A 20 -11.58 -1.75 2.56
CA TRP A 20 -11.18 -0.82 3.60
C TRP A 20 -12.42 -0.09 4.13
N ARG A 21 -12.52 0.03 5.46
CA ARG A 21 -13.67 0.62 6.17
C ARG A 21 -15.02 0.06 5.74
N GLY A 22 -15.10 -1.26 5.59
CA GLY A 22 -16.34 -1.93 5.19
C GLY A 22 -16.75 -1.73 3.73
N ARG A 23 -15.90 -1.10 2.89
CA ARG A 23 -16.21 -0.76 1.51
C ARG A 23 -15.18 -1.34 0.55
N ARG A 24 -15.64 -1.72 -0.64
CA ARG A 24 -14.78 -2.11 -1.77
C ARG A 24 -14.29 -0.87 -2.50
N TRP A 25 -13.06 -0.91 -2.96
CA TRP A 25 -12.49 0.11 -3.82
C TRP A 25 -11.68 -0.52 -4.95
N ASN A 26 -11.68 0.13 -6.11
CA ASN A 26 -10.91 -0.27 -7.28
C ASN A 26 -9.70 0.65 -7.41
N VAL A 27 -8.53 0.10 -7.71
CA VAL A 27 -7.37 0.88 -8.12
C VAL A 27 -7.63 1.45 -9.52
N ILE A 28 -7.37 2.74 -9.72
CA ILE A 28 -7.71 3.45 -10.96
C ILE A 28 -6.51 4.09 -11.66
N ASP A 29 -5.30 3.93 -11.11
CA ASP A 29 -4.04 4.37 -11.69
C ASP A 29 -3.01 3.23 -11.75
N ILE A 30 -1.76 3.57 -12.08
CA ILE A 30 -0.64 2.63 -12.06
C ILE A 30 0.02 2.74 -10.68
N PRO A 31 -0.03 1.69 -9.83
CA PRO A 31 0.56 1.75 -8.51
C PRO A 31 2.07 2.03 -8.55
N THR A 32 2.51 2.97 -7.72
CA THR A 32 3.91 3.36 -7.59
C THR A 32 4.52 2.63 -6.39
N PRO A 33 5.63 1.88 -6.55
CA PRO A 33 6.25 1.17 -5.44
C PRO A 33 6.88 2.15 -4.45
N LEU A 34 6.62 1.94 -3.16
CA LEU A 34 7.28 2.66 -2.08
C LEU A 34 8.49 1.86 -1.62
N HIS A 35 9.65 2.49 -1.58
CA HIS A 35 10.89 1.87 -1.14
C HIS A 35 11.33 2.45 0.20
N GLY A 36 11.85 1.60 1.07
CA GLY A 36 12.41 1.97 2.36
C GLY A 36 13.53 1.03 2.77
N GLU A 37 14.19 1.36 3.88
CA GLU A 37 15.23 0.53 4.46
C GLU A 37 14.65 -0.81 4.91
N ALA A 38 15.42 -1.88 4.73
CA ALA A 38 15.04 -3.17 5.30
C ALA A 38 15.12 -3.09 6.83
N ILE A 39 14.07 -3.59 7.51
CA ILE A 39 13.87 -3.41 8.96
C ILE A 39 14.89 -4.22 9.79
N ASP A 40 15.58 -5.18 9.16
CA ASP A 40 16.52 -6.12 9.81
C ASP A 40 17.98 -5.89 9.43
N VAL A 41 18.37 -4.65 9.14
CA VAL A 41 19.75 -4.33 8.79
C VAL A 41 20.49 -3.84 10.05
N PRO A 42 21.64 -4.43 10.41
CA PRO A 42 22.45 -3.94 11.53
C PRO A 42 22.82 -2.47 11.35
N ASP A 43 22.77 -1.68 12.43
CA ASP A 43 23.09 -0.23 12.45
C ASP A 43 24.48 0.11 11.88
N LEU A 44 25.39 -0.87 11.81
CA LEU A 44 26.73 -0.72 11.26
C LEU A 44 26.75 -0.64 9.72
N ILE A 45 25.65 -0.94 9.04
CA ILE A 45 25.54 -0.83 7.59
C ILE A 45 25.15 0.60 7.22
N THR A 46 26.10 1.34 6.65
CA THR A 46 25.89 2.74 6.23
C THR A 46 25.07 2.88 4.95
N HIS A 47 24.81 1.77 4.24
CA HIS A 47 24.02 1.72 3.02
C HIS A 47 23.08 0.50 3.03
N PRO A 48 22.01 0.52 3.86
CA PRO A 48 21.04 -0.57 3.89
C PRO A 48 20.38 -0.74 2.51
N PRO A 49 20.19 -1.97 2.03
CA PRO A 49 19.51 -2.20 0.77
C PRO A 49 18.06 -1.71 0.87
N MET A 50 17.65 -0.82 -0.05
CA MET A 50 16.27 -0.40 -0.16
C MET A 50 15.42 -1.55 -0.70
N ARG A 51 14.30 -1.84 -0.04
CA ARG A 51 13.30 -2.83 -0.50
C ARG A 51 11.96 -2.15 -0.72
N ARG A 52 11.14 -2.71 -1.59
CA ARG A 52 9.74 -2.27 -1.72
C ARG A 52 9.00 -2.63 -0.43
N ILE A 53 8.64 -1.61 0.34
CA ILE A 53 7.91 -1.76 1.60
C ILE A 53 6.40 -1.60 1.40
N GLY A 54 5.97 -1.06 0.25
CA GLY A 54 4.58 -0.72 0.04
C GLY A 54 4.25 -0.19 -1.34
N TRP A 55 3.08 0.42 -1.45
CA TRP A 55 2.56 0.99 -2.68
C TRP A 55 1.83 2.31 -2.42
N ARG A 56 1.93 3.21 -3.38
CA ARG A 56 1.06 4.38 -3.55
C ARG A 56 0.14 4.16 -4.73
N PHE A 57 -1.16 4.39 -4.56
CA PHE A 57 -2.12 4.31 -5.66
C PHE A 57 -3.40 5.07 -5.35
N THR A 58 -4.12 5.40 -6.42
CA THR A 58 -5.43 6.03 -6.34
C THR A 58 -6.52 4.97 -6.38
N VAL A 59 -7.45 5.04 -5.42
CA VAL A 59 -8.62 4.17 -5.33
C VAL A 59 -9.91 4.94 -5.57
N ARG A 60 -10.90 4.28 -6.15
CA ARG A 60 -12.26 4.81 -6.32
C ARG A 60 -13.31 3.79 -5.90
N THR A 61 -14.39 4.28 -5.32
CA THR A 61 -15.54 3.44 -4.95
C THR A 61 -16.31 2.97 -6.19
N PRO A 62 -16.96 1.79 -6.17
CA PRO A 62 -17.70 1.27 -7.31
C PRO A 62 -18.82 2.17 -7.84
N ASP A 63 -19.39 3.01 -6.98
CA ASP A 63 -20.41 4.01 -7.30
C ASP A 63 -19.84 5.38 -7.68
N HIS A 64 -18.51 5.49 -7.81
CA HIS A 64 -17.79 6.69 -8.22
C HIS A 64 -17.96 7.90 -7.28
N SER A 65 -18.47 7.70 -6.05
CA SER A 65 -18.72 8.79 -5.11
C SER A 65 -17.45 9.34 -4.43
N ASP A 66 -16.40 8.52 -4.32
CA ASP A 66 -15.18 8.87 -3.58
C ASP A 66 -13.93 8.39 -4.33
N VAL A 67 -12.87 9.21 -4.28
CA VAL A 67 -11.56 8.96 -4.88
C VAL A 67 -10.50 9.39 -3.86
N ARG A 68 -9.56 8.49 -3.56
CA ARG A 68 -8.50 8.73 -2.56
C ARG A 68 -7.15 8.29 -3.08
N LEU A 69 -6.12 9.06 -2.79
CA LEU A 69 -4.74 8.65 -2.97
C LEU A 69 -4.23 8.08 -1.66
N ILE A 70 -3.83 6.82 -1.65
CA ILE A 70 -3.38 6.14 -0.43
C ILE A 70 -1.99 5.57 -0.58
N ASP A 71 -1.28 5.54 0.55
CA ASP A 71 -0.05 4.78 0.72
C ASP A 71 -0.33 3.61 1.66
N VAL A 72 0.10 2.42 1.26
CA VAL A 72 -0.07 1.19 2.03
C VAL A 72 1.26 0.47 2.18
N ARG A 73 1.50 -0.15 3.33
CA ARG A 73 2.70 -0.91 3.66
C ARG A 73 2.33 -2.37 3.94
N HIS A 74 3.18 -3.31 3.51
CA HIS A 74 3.07 -4.72 3.87
C HIS A 74 4.18 -5.07 4.86
N ASP A 75 3.84 -5.59 6.03
CA ASP A 75 4.81 -5.98 7.07
C ASP A 75 5.24 -7.46 7.00
N GLY A 76 4.69 -8.22 6.05
CA GLY A 76 4.94 -9.65 5.90
C GLY A 76 3.67 -10.48 6.08
N GLU A 77 2.70 -9.95 6.83
CA GLU A 77 1.44 -10.64 7.12
C GLU A 77 0.22 -9.78 6.74
N HIS A 78 0.30 -8.47 6.94
CA HIS A 78 -0.83 -7.57 6.80
C HIS A 78 -0.50 -6.32 5.98
N TRP A 79 -1.54 -5.81 5.30
CA TRP A 79 -1.51 -4.49 4.68
C TRP A 79 -2.04 -3.43 5.63
N SER A 80 -1.29 -2.36 5.77
CA SER A 80 -1.58 -1.25 6.65
C SER A 80 -1.58 0.07 5.89
N LEU A 81 -2.58 0.90 6.12
CA LEU A 81 -2.68 2.26 5.57
C LEU A 81 -1.70 3.17 6.31
N ILE A 82 -0.72 3.72 5.59
CA ILE A 82 0.29 4.63 6.15
C ILE A 82 0.02 6.10 5.80
N ARG A 83 -0.73 6.37 4.73
CA ARG A 83 -1.20 7.70 4.37
C ARG A 83 -2.52 7.63 3.60
N ASP A 84 -3.42 8.56 3.90
CA ASP A 84 -4.64 8.83 3.13
C ASP A 84 -4.65 10.31 2.74
N LEU A 85 -4.85 10.58 1.45
CA LEU A 85 -5.02 11.90 0.89
C LEU A 85 -6.35 11.90 0.12
N GLY A 86 -7.42 12.33 0.78
CA GLY A 86 -8.78 12.47 0.24
C GLY A 86 -9.79 12.79 1.34
#